data_AF-A0A840RDS2-F1
#
_entry.id   AF-A0A840RDS2-F1
#
_cell.length_a   1.000
_cell.length_b   1.000
_cell.length_c   1.000
_cell.angle_alpha   90.00
_cell.angle_beta   90.00
_cell.angle_gamma   90.00
#
_symmetry.space_group_name_H-M   'P 1'
#
loop_
_entity.id
_entity.type
_entity.pdbx_description
1 polymer ?
#
loop_
_entity_poly.entity_id
_entity_poly.type
_entity_poly.pdbx_seq_one_letter_code
_entity_poly.pdbx_strand_id
1 'polypeptide(L)'
;MLNLLKYPAFLLALPFVLLTATPSLAADTAAAVSIVQAWSPATPPGAETGAAYFTINNRSGAADVILGANSAVATEASVHEMKMAGGMMQMRAVPKLSLAPKASVTFSPHGYHVMLTGLKKPLKEGDHFKLALQLQHAGAVEVDVVVEGLGASQFTGPAK
;
A
#
# COMPACT_ATOMS: atom_id res chain seq x y z
N MET A 1 -48.97 -68.75 -18.68
CA MET A 1 -48.39 -67.76 -19.61
C MET A 1 -49.15 -66.44 -19.45
N LEU A 2 -48.40 -65.35 -19.31
CA LEU A 2 -48.76 -63.92 -19.37
C LEU A 2 -49.65 -63.29 -18.26
N ASN A 3 -48.98 -62.62 -17.33
CA ASN A 3 -49.46 -61.48 -16.56
C ASN A 3 -49.73 -60.28 -17.50
N LEU A 4 -50.89 -59.62 -17.37
CA LEU A 4 -51.13 -58.30 -17.96
C LEU A 4 -51.47 -57.28 -16.86
N LEU A 5 -50.68 -56.21 -16.88
CA LEU A 5 -50.53 -55.13 -15.91
C LEU A 5 -51.82 -54.48 -15.44
N LYS A 6 -51.93 -54.34 -14.10
CA LYS A 6 -52.62 -53.23 -13.42
C LYS A 6 -51.55 -52.22 -12.99
N TYR A 7 -51.62 -50.98 -13.44
CA TYR A 7 -50.96 -49.86 -12.74
C TYR A 7 -51.89 -48.63 -12.70
N PRO A 8 -52.09 -48.01 -11.52
CA PRO A 8 -52.92 -46.83 -11.34
C PRO A 8 -52.18 -45.54 -11.73
N ALA A 9 -52.96 -44.51 -12.08
CA ALA A 9 -52.51 -43.17 -12.40
C ALA A 9 -51.59 -42.59 -11.30
N PHE A 10 -50.34 -42.31 -11.65
CA PHE A 10 -49.38 -41.63 -10.79
C PHE A 10 -49.38 -40.13 -11.14
N LEU A 11 -49.98 -39.33 -10.26
CA LEU A 11 -49.94 -37.87 -10.29
C LEU A 11 -48.50 -37.39 -10.05
N LEU A 12 -47.89 -36.76 -11.06
CA LEU A 12 -46.60 -36.07 -10.95
C LEU A 12 -46.81 -34.67 -10.38
N ALA A 13 -46.51 -34.49 -9.09
CA ALA A 13 -46.39 -33.19 -8.46
C ALA A 13 -44.97 -32.62 -8.71
N LEU A 14 -44.87 -31.51 -9.45
CA LEU A 14 -43.62 -30.77 -9.65
C LEU A 14 -43.29 -29.93 -8.40
N PRO A 15 -42.06 -29.97 -7.85
CA PRO A 15 -41.67 -29.05 -6.79
C PRO A 15 -41.28 -27.70 -7.42
N PHE A 16 -41.98 -26.64 -7.01
CA PHE A 16 -41.64 -25.25 -7.33
C PHE A 16 -40.47 -24.82 -6.44
N VAL A 17 -39.24 -24.87 -6.98
CA VAL A 17 -38.03 -24.43 -6.27
C VAL A 17 -37.97 -22.90 -6.32
N LEU A 18 -38.26 -22.25 -5.19
CA LEU A 18 -38.05 -20.81 -5.02
C LEU A 18 -36.55 -20.53 -4.94
N LEU A 19 -35.97 -20.04 -6.04
CA LEU A 19 -34.59 -19.56 -6.09
C LEU A 19 -34.54 -18.18 -5.42
N THR A 20 -34.29 -18.14 -4.11
CA THR A 20 -34.05 -16.89 -3.39
C THR A 20 -32.67 -16.35 -3.79
N ALA A 21 -32.64 -15.35 -4.66
CA ALA A 21 -31.45 -14.58 -4.95
C ALA A 21 -31.06 -13.76 -3.70
N THR A 22 -30.01 -14.18 -3.00
CA THR A 22 -29.41 -13.37 -1.94
C THR A 22 -28.66 -12.20 -2.58
N PRO A 23 -28.98 -10.94 -2.24
CA PRO A 23 -28.17 -9.82 -2.69
C PRO A 23 -26.80 -9.94 -2.02
N SER A 24 -25.78 -10.26 -2.81
CA SER A 24 -24.39 -10.14 -2.37
C SER A 24 -24.13 -8.65 -2.16
N LEU A 25 -24.06 -8.20 -0.91
CA LEU A 25 -23.43 -6.92 -0.61
C LEU A 25 -21.97 -7.07 -1.04
N ALA A 26 -21.64 -6.55 -2.22
CA ALA A 26 -20.28 -6.22 -2.56
C ALA A 26 -19.83 -5.17 -1.54
N ALA A 27 -19.20 -5.64 -0.45
CA ALA A 27 -18.43 -4.77 0.41
C ALA A 27 -17.41 -4.11 -0.50
N ASP A 28 -17.52 -2.79 -0.67
CA ASP A 28 -16.47 -1.97 -1.24
C ASP A 28 -15.27 -2.11 -0.30
N THR A 29 -14.47 -3.16 -0.52
CA THR A 29 -13.29 -3.44 0.29
C THR A 29 -12.23 -2.45 -0.16
N ALA A 30 -12.38 -1.19 0.26
CA ALA A 30 -11.28 -0.24 0.25
C ALA A 30 -10.06 -0.96 0.84
N ALA A 31 -8.94 -0.93 0.11
CA ALA A 31 -7.73 -1.65 0.51
C ALA A 31 -7.44 -1.37 1.99
N ALA A 32 -7.31 -2.45 2.78
CA ALA A 32 -7.23 -2.35 4.22
C ALA A 32 -5.99 -1.55 4.68
N VAL A 33 -4.97 -1.50 3.83
CA VAL A 33 -3.81 -0.61 3.95
C VAL A 33 -3.77 0.30 2.72
N SER A 34 -3.54 1.60 2.95
CA SER A 34 -3.48 2.61 1.87
C SER A 34 -2.36 3.61 2.14
N ILE A 35 -1.69 4.07 1.08
CA ILE A 35 -0.67 5.12 1.14
C ILE A 35 -1.23 6.36 0.44
N VAL A 36 -1.08 7.53 1.08
CA VAL A 36 -1.59 8.81 0.57
C VAL A 36 -0.52 9.89 0.64
N GLN A 37 -0.69 10.92 -0.18
CA GLN A 37 0.17 12.11 -0.20
C GLN A 37 1.65 11.73 -0.37
N ALA A 38 1.95 10.85 -1.31
CA ALA A 38 3.30 10.36 -1.52
C ALA A 38 4.11 11.31 -2.40
N TRP A 39 5.27 11.72 -1.89
CA TRP A 39 6.13 12.69 -2.55
C TRP A 39 7.60 12.48 -2.25
N SER A 40 8.44 13.09 -3.08
CA SER A 40 9.89 13.07 -2.96
C SER A 40 10.45 14.46 -3.32
N PRO A 41 11.42 15.01 -2.60
CA PRO A 41 12.08 16.24 -3.03
C PRO A 41 12.94 15.97 -4.26
N ALA A 42 12.93 16.90 -5.22
CA ALA A 42 13.84 16.85 -6.36
C ALA A 42 15.30 16.81 -5.90
N THR A 43 16.11 16.10 -6.64
CA THR A 43 17.53 15.90 -6.32
C THR A 43 18.42 16.72 -7.25
N PRO A 44 19.55 17.27 -6.76
CA PRO A 44 20.50 17.95 -7.63
C PRO A 44 21.12 16.99 -8.65
N PRO A 45 21.65 17.50 -9.78
CA PRO A 45 22.39 16.68 -10.74
C PRO A 45 23.53 15.90 -10.07
N GLY A 46 23.63 14.60 -10.35
CA GLY A 46 24.66 13.73 -9.79
C GLY A 46 24.37 13.21 -8.37
N ALA A 47 23.19 13.48 -7.79
CA ALA A 47 22.80 12.90 -6.52
C ALA A 47 22.71 11.38 -6.59
N GLU A 48 23.36 10.70 -5.66
CA GLU A 48 23.29 9.24 -5.51
C GLU A 48 22.14 8.79 -4.60
N THR A 49 21.55 9.73 -3.86
CA THR A 49 20.54 9.46 -2.85
C THR A 49 19.32 10.39 -2.97
N GLY A 50 18.17 9.88 -2.56
CA GLY A 50 16.92 10.62 -2.45
C GLY A 50 16.08 10.08 -1.29
N ALA A 51 14.92 10.69 -1.06
CA ALA A 51 13.99 10.24 -0.03
C ALA A 51 12.55 10.27 -0.55
N ALA A 52 11.69 9.42 0.01
CA ALA A 52 10.25 9.47 -0.21
C ALA A 52 9.48 9.55 1.11
N TYR A 53 8.42 10.34 1.10
CA TYR A 53 7.57 10.71 2.22
C TYR A 53 6.11 10.48 1.85
N PHE A 54 5.26 10.14 2.82
CA PHE A 54 3.85 9.80 2.63
C PHE A 54 3.18 9.56 3.97
N THR A 55 1.85 9.36 3.98
CA THR A 55 1.15 8.76 5.12
C THR A 55 0.62 7.39 4.73
N ILE A 56 0.95 6.38 5.54
CA ILE A 56 0.36 5.04 5.43
C ILE A 56 -0.74 4.87 6.47
N ASN A 57 -1.89 4.36 6.04
CA ASN A 57 -3.06 4.13 6.88
C ASN A 57 -3.37 2.63 6.92
N ASN A 58 -3.34 2.04 8.11
CA ASN A 58 -3.88 0.71 8.36
C ASN A 58 -5.32 0.84 8.85
N ARG A 59 -6.29 0.67 7.94
CA ARG A 59 -7.73 0.70 8.23
C ARG A 59 -8.26 -0.66 8.69
N SER A 60 -7.43 -1.70 8.72
CA SER A 60 -7.84 -3.03 9.16
C SER A 60 -8.03 -3.09 10.69
N GLY A 61 -8.68 -4.16 11.16
CA GLY A 61 -8.76 -4.49 12.59
C GLY A 61 -7.53 -5.24 13.12
N ALA A 62 -6.54 -5.51 12.27
CA ALA A 62 -5.33 -6.26 12.61
C ALA A 62 -4.09 -5.37 12.52
N ALA A 63 -3.03 -5.73 13.25
CA ALA A 63 -1.74 -5.08 13.10
C ALA A 63 -1.04 -5.58 11.83
N ASP A 64 -0.18 -4.75 11.25
CA ASP A 64 0.72 -5.15 10.18
C ASP A 64 2.14 -4.66 10.44
N VAL A 65 3.11 -5.06 9.62
CA VAL A 65 4.51 -4.69 9.74
C VAL A 65 5.07 -4.37 8.37
N ILE A 66 5.65 -3.18 8.20
CA ILE A 66 6.44 -2.84 7.02
C ILE A 66 7.79 -3.54 7.17
N LEU A 67 8.13 -4.38 6.20
CA LEU A 67 9.37 -5.17 6.13
C LEU A 67 10.43 -4.51 5.24
N GLY A 68 10.04 -3.56 4.40
CA GLY A 68 10.96 -2.86 3.50
C GLY A 68 10.24 -2.09 2.41
N ALA A 69 11.02 -1.56 1.47
CA ALA A 69 10.54 -0.82 0.32
C ALA A 69 11.28 -1.26 -0.96
N ASN A 70 10.69 -0.97 -2.11
CA ASN A 70 11.33 -1.17 -3.41
C ASN A 70 10.92 -0.05 -4.37
N SER A 71 11.86 0.39 -5.21
CA SER A 71 11.56 1.26 -6.35
C SER A 71 12.57 1.07 -7.48
N ALA A 72 12.09 1.11 -8.72
CA ALA A 72 12.94 0.95 -9.90
C ALA A 72 13.90 2.12 -10.13
N VAL A 73 13.68 3.29 -9.50
CA VAL A 73 14.53 4.48 -9.69
C VAL A 73 15.85 4.42 -8.92
N ALA A 74 15.96 3.51 -7.95
CA ALA A 74 17.12 3.35 -7.10
C ALA A 74 17.65 1.90 -7.17
N THR A 75 18.84 1.69 -6.61
CA THR A 75 19.39 0.34 -6.41
C THR A 75 18.80 -0.29 -5.15
N GLU A 76 18.60 0.52 -4.11
CA GLU A 76 18.02 0.10 -2.84
C GLU A 76 17.00 1.12 -2.34
N ALA A 77 15.96 0.63 -1.67
CA ALA A 77 14.99 1.44 -0.95
C ALA A 77 14.81 0.88 0.47
N SER A 78 15.11 1.68 1.49
CA SER A 78 15.10 1.25 2.89
C SER A 78 14.30 2.21 3.77
N VAL A 79 13.56 1.67 4.75
CA VAL A 79 12.85 2.51 5.74
C VAL A 79 13.84 2.98 6.79
N HIS A 80 13.90 4.28 7.02
CA HIS A 80 14.79 4.93 7.97
C HIS A 80 13.99 5.77 8.98
N GLU A 81 14.56 6.01 10.15
CA GLU A 81 14.06 6.95 11.16
C GLU A 81 15.11 7.99 11.51
N MET A 82 14.63 9.17 11.91
CA MET A 82 15.44 10.21 12.52
C MET A 82 15.25 10.15 14.04
N LYS A 83 16.32 9.88 14.79
CA LYS A 83 16.27 9.73 16.26
C LYS A 83 17.36 10.53 16.96
N MET A 84 17.00 11.16 18.07
CA MET A 84 17.99 11.77 18.97
C MET A 84 18.79 10.69 19.69
N ALA A 85 20.11 10.71 19.50
CA ALA A 85 21.04 9.85 20.23
C ALA A 85 22.25 10.70 20.65
N GLY A 86 22.48 10.80 21.96
CA GLY A 86 23.61 11.56 22.49
C GLY A 86 23.60 13.05 22.13
N GLY A 87 22.42 13.66 22.06
CA GLY A 87 22.27 15.09 21.71
C GLY A 87 22.38 15.40 20.21
N MET A 88 22.58 14.40 19.35
CA MET A 88 22.63 14.55 17.90
C MET A 88 21.46 13.80 17.24
N MET A 89 20.87 14.42 16.21
CA MET A 89 19.91 13.75 15.33
C MET A 89 20.67 12.76 14.45
N GLN A 90 20.30 11.48 14.52
CA GLN A 90 20.89 10.42 13.71
C GLN A 90 19.83 9.77 12.83
N MET A 91 20.19 9.55 11.56
CA MET A 91 19.42 8.74 10.62
C MET A 91 19.80 7.27 10.79
N ARG A 92 18.81 6.38 10.93
CA ARG A 92 19.04 4.93 11.11
C ARG A 92 18.04 4.10 10.31
N ALA A 93 18.52 3.02 9.69
CA ALA A 93 17.65 2.04 9.05
C ALA A 93 16.77 1.30 10.07
N VAL A 94 15.52 1.10 9.70
CA VAL A 94 14.47 0.41 10.48
C VAL A 94 14.04 -0.80 9.66
N PRO A 95 14.53 -2.01 9.99
CA PRO A 95 14.24 -3.21 9.19
C PRO A 95 12.79 -3.67 9.32
N LYS A 96 12.09 -3.27 10.39
CA LYS A 96 10.68 -3.58 10.62
C LYS A 96 10.00 -2.41 11.31
N LEU A 97 8.90 -1.93 10.74
CA LEU A 97 8.08 -0.88 11.33
C LEU A 97 6.64 -1.36 11.52
N SER A 98 6.20 -1.43 12.78
CA SER A 98 4.85 -1.89 13.12
C SER A 98 3.79 -0.84 12.76
N LEU A 99 2.67 -1.31 12.20
CA LEU A 99 1.47 -0.53 11.92
C LEU A 99 0.32 -1.05 12.77
N ALA A 100 -0.06 -0.28 13.79
CA ALA A 100 -1.18 -0.65 14.65
C ALA A 100 -2.51 -0.72 13.88
N PRO A 101 -3.49 -1.53 14.35
CA PRO A 101 -4.83 -1.52 13.79
C PRO A 101 -5.45 -0.11 13.86
N LYS A 102 -6.22 0.26 12.84
CA LYS A 102 -6.93 1.55 12.77
C LYS A 102 -6.03 2.78 12.99
N ALA A 103 -4.76 2.69 12.65
CA ALA A 103 -3.77 3.74 12.88
C ALA A 103 -3.10 4.20 11.57
N SER A 104 -2.50 5.38 11.65
CA SER A 104 -1.74 5.99 10.56
C SER A 104 -0.32 6.29 11.02
N VAL A 105 0.64 6.14 10.10
CA VAL A 105 2.04 6.52 10.32
C VAL A 105 2.46 7.47 9.22
N THR A 106 3.02 8.62 9.61
CA THR A 106 3.50 9.65 8.68
C THR A 106 5.01 9.54 8.51
N PHE A 107 5.42 9.44 7.25
CA PHE A 107 6.79 9.51 6.79
C PHE A 107 7.06 10.97 6.39
N SER A 108 8.04 11.61 7.02
CA SER A 108 8.35 13.04 6.89
C SER A 108 9.86 13.31 7.09
N PRO A 109 10.38 14.47 6.68
CA PRO A 109 11.81 14.78 6.76
C PRO A 109 12.48 14.59 8.13
N HIS A 110 11.73 14.76 9.22
CA HIS A 110 12.24 14.64 10.60
C HIS A 110 11.72 13.40 11.34
N GLY A 111 11.04 12.49 10.66
CA GLY A 111 10.50 11.26 11.22
C GLY A 111 10.96 10.03 10.44
N TYR A 112 10.01 9.15 10.14
CA TYR A 112 10.26 8.03 9.22
C TYR A 112 10.39 8.52 7.78
N HIS A 113 11.18 7.87 6.96
CA HIS A 113 11.27 8.13 5.53
C HIS A 113 11.76 6.89 4.80
N VAL A 114 11.47 6.80 3.50
CA VAL A 114 12.13 5.80 2.65
C VAL A 114 13.35 6.45 2.04
N MET A 115 14.54 5.94 2.38
CA MET A 115 15.80 6.33 1.76
C MET A 115 15.95 5.57 0.44
N LEU A 116 16.26 6.29 -0.63
CA LEU A 116 16.55 5.75 -1.95
C LEU A 116 18.07 5.88 -2.17
N THR A 117 18.76 4.76 -2.33
CA THR A 117 20.22 4.73 -2.48
C THR A 117 20.62 4.18 -3.84
N GLY A 118 21.63 4.79 -4.47
CA GLY A 118 22.07 4.44 -5.81
C GLY A 118 21.02 4.81 -6.86
N LEU A 119 20.60 6.08 -6.85
CA LEU A 119 19.69 6.61 -7.85
C LEU A 119 20.25 6.42 -9.26
N LYS A 120 19.44 5.84 -10.16
CA LYS A 120 19.84 5.57 -11.55
C LYS A 120 19.81 6.83 -12.42
N LYS A 121 19.06 7.84 -11.98
CA LYS A 121 18.91 9.15 -12.60
C LYS A 121 18.39 10.13 -11.54
N PRO A 122 18.72 11.43 -11.66
CA PRO A 122 18.17 12.45 -10.76
C PRO A 122 16.65 12.46 -10.80
N LEU A 123 16.02 12.66 -9.64
CA LEU A 123 14.58 12.93 -9.51
C LEU A 123 14.35 14.40 -9.85
N LYS A 124 13.58 14.68 -10.91
CA LYS A 124 13.27 16.04 -11.34
C LYS A 124 11.87 16.43 -10.91
N GLU A 125 11.69 17.70 -10.54
CA GLU A 125 10.38 18.23 -10.21
C GLU A 125 9.34 17.93 -11.31
N GLY A 126 8.16 17.47 -10.90
CA GLY A 126 7.10 17.03 -11.79
C GLY A 126 7.23 15.59 -12.31
N ASP A 127 8.35 14.91 -12.06
CA ASP A 127 8.47 13.48 -12.35
C ASP A 127 7.59 12.66 -11.39
N HIS A 128 7.26 11.45 -11.84
CA HIS A 128 6.55 10.45 -11.06
C HIS A 128 7.31 9.14 -11.05
N PHE A 129 7.29 8.44 -9.91
CA PHE A 129 7.83 7.08 -9.84
C PHE A 129 7.01 6.18 -8.91
N LYS A 130 7.06 4.87 -9.15
CA LYS A 130 6.42 3.87 -8.28
C LYS A 130 7.32 3.54 -7.09
N LEU A 131 6.72 3.53 -5.91
CA LEU A 131 7.29 3.00 -4.68
C LEU A 131 6.39 1.88 -4.17
N ALA A 132 6.97 0.74 -3.85
CA ALA A 132 6.26 -0.38 -3.24
C ALA A 132 6.74 -0.58 -1.80
N LEU A 133 5.83 -0.55 -0.83
CA LEU A 133 6.11 -0.99 0.53
C LEU A 133 5.77 -2.47 0.67
N GLN A 134 6.68 -3.24 1.25
CA GLN A 134 6.45 -4.64 1.55
C GLN A 134 5.88 -4.78 2.95
N LEU A 135 4.63 -5.20 3.08
CA LEU A 135 4.00 -5.48 4.35
C LEU A 135 3.91 -6.99 4.60
N GLN A 136 4.00 -7.38 5.87
CA GLN A 136 3.99 -8.78 6.28
C GLN A 136 2.67 -9.49 5.94
N HIS A 137 1.53 -8.82 6.10
CA HIS A 137 0.21 -9.43 5.89
C HIS A 137 -0.52 -8.87 4.66
N ALA A 138 -0.50 -7.54 4.47
CA ALA A 138 -1.12 -6.92 3.29
C ALA A 138 -0.36 -7.16 1.98
N GLY A 139 0.89 -7.65 2.06
CA GLY A 139 1.75 -7.84 0.89
C GLY A 139 2.32 -6.51 0.37
N ALA A 140 2.59 -6.45 -0.93
CA ALA A 140 3.13 -5.24 -1.56
C ALA A 140 2.02 -4.20 -1.75
N VAL A 141 2.23 -3.00 -1.20
CA VAL A 141 1.36 -1.83 -1.42
C VAL A 141 2.12 -0.79 -2.23
N GLU A 142 1.66 -0.55 -3.45
CA GLU A 142 2.27 0.40 -4.37
C GLU A 142 1.66 1.79 -4.23
N VAL A 143 2.49 2.82 -4.44
CA VAL A 143 2.07 4.21 -4.52
C VAL A 143 2.84 4.93 -5.62
N ASP A 144 2.15 5.88 -6.25
CA ASP A 144 2.78 6.84 -7.15
C ASP A 144 3.33 8.01 -6.34
N VAL A 145 4.63 8.25 -6.46
CA VAL A 145 5.35 9.31 -5.74
C VAL A 145 5.59 10.45 -6.69
N VAL A 146 5.08 11.63 -6.34
CA VAL A 146 5.30 12.87 -7.10
C VAL A 146 6.60 13.52 -6.65
N VAL A 147 7.44 13.94 -7.58
CA VAL A 147 8.65 14.68 -7.25
C VAL A 147 8.33 16.17 -7.16
N GLU A 148 8.50 16.73 -5.96
CA GLU A 148 8.29 18.14 -5.64
C GLU A 148 9.60 18.92 -5.80
N GLY A 149 9.52 20.26 -5.80
CA GLY A 149 10.68 21.12 -6.00
C GLY A 149 11.85 20.87 -5.03
N LEU A 150 13.03 21.34 -5.44
CA LEU A 150 14.24 21.28 -4.61
C LEU A 150 14.00 21.96 -3.24
N GLY A 151 14.30 21.24 -2.16
CA GLY A 151 14.12 21.75 -0.80
C GLY A 151 12.68 21.70 -0.27
N ALA A 152 11.75 21.06 -0.98
CA ALA A 152 10.41 20.80 -0.47
C ALA A 152 10.47 20.06 0.88
N SER A 153 9.67 20.53 1.85
CA SER A 153 9.55 19.95 3.19
C SER A 153 8.17 19.31 3.46
N GLN A 154 7.23 19.46 2.53
CA GLN A 154 5.88 18.92 2.59
C GLN A 154 5.35 18.67 1.18
N PHE A 155 4.33 17.81 1.06
CA PHE A 155 3.61 17.61 -0.20
C PHE A 155 2.86 18.90 -0.58
N THR A 156 3.15 19.44 -1.75
CA THR A 156 2.46 20.63 -2.28
C THR A 156 1.35 20.28 -3.27
N GLY A 157 1.33 19.04 -3.76
CA GLY A 157 0.33 18.57 -4.71
C GLY A 157 0.65 19.05 -6.13
N PRO A 158 -0.05 18.53 -7.14
CA PRO A 158 0.19 18.95 -8.52
C PRO A 158 0.00 20.46 -8.65
N ALA A 159 1.00 21.15 -9.20
CA ALA A 159 0.87 22.53 -9.61
C ALA A 159 -0.30 22.64 -10.61
N LYS A 160 -1.25 23.53 -10.32
CA LYS A 160 -2.44 23.76 -11.14
C LYS A 160 -2.09 24.34 -12.50
#